data_AF-A0A182PPY1-F1
#
_entry.id   AF-A0A182PPY1-F1
#
_cell.length_a   1.000
_cell.length_b   1.000
_cell.length_c   1.000
_cell.angle_alpha   90.00
_cell.angle_beta   90.00
_cell.angle_gamma   90.00
#
_symmetry.space_group_name_H-M   'P 1'
#
loop_
_entity.id
_entity.type
_entity.pdbx_description
1 polymer ?
#
loop_
_entity_poly.entity_id
_entity_poly.type
_entity_poly.pdbx_seq_one_letter_code
_entity_poly.pdbx_strand_id
1 'polypeptide(L)'
;MNSKLEVCVNDEDTSIKNQACPYRVSSQSSVVDDAEEFTALEDPDGRIERIELGNEKPPSSSEWYRLQSNIYGAASFEIVAELLDTVQQNPAATVQLDFNRCGYTNLHVQIALDALMQTRPQCLARLDLSRNRLMNISLARYLGNVLMELQSIVHLSLSFNTLDDECVGVLGDALSNSGVRLLEAAHCAITDRGGSLLFSALIYNDCVEQMDLSWNHLDTASGQAIGRLLSTQNTLKELILTGNHLYQELQCTVPLLLGTISNETLDLLDLSWNGLRGEEVGRALLRAIPQSNLKRLKLQCNMLTPLEMSFIVKMVKKSETLVELWLGSNEFGDTVTVDLVRTFMRHQTLQLLSLGSFHFIPQTVAKLCRICKRRYPTKQIIYQGVLRANPPRPVDVQDMLLERCRFLAQKPKKAKLKRDLGHLMLQFGDAENAVLTREEFDLALKRFRLKLDRALLDALMDAFEVPKRLVDTGAMAVKYLTKHPTERPIVMPAKRKGKK
;
A
#
# COMPACT_ATOMS: atom_id res chain seq x y z
N MET A 1 -6.51 10.27 -27.50
CA MET A 1 -7.63 9.84 -26.64
C MET A 1 -7.98 8.46 -27.14
N ASN A 2 -7.66 7.40 -26.39
CA ASN A 2 -7.77 6.02 -26.89
C ASN A 2 -8.88 5.30 -26.12
N SER A 3 -10.13 5.66 -26.39
CA SER A 3 -11.27 4.78 -26.12
C SER A 3 -11.18 3.58 -27.06
N LYS A 4 -11.47 2.36 -26.60
CA LYS A 4 -11.37 1.14 -27.42
C LYS A 4 -12.68 0.36 -27.38
N LEU A 5 -13.19 -0.01 -28.57
CA LEU A 5 -14.21 -1.03 -28.73
C LEU A 5 -13.48 -2.36 -29.00
N GLU A 6 -13.56 -3.32 -28.09
CA GLU A 6 -13.01 -4.65 -28.32
C GLU A 6 -14.16 -5.61 -28.68
N VAL A 7 -14.17 -6.05 -29.94
CA VAL A 7 -15.05 -7.12 -30.42
C VAL A 7 -14.28 -8.43 -30.30
N CYS A 8 -14.65 -9.26 -29.33
CA CYS A 8 -13.99 -10.56 -29.15
C CYS A 8 -14.42 -11.52 -30.27
N VAL A 9 -13.59 -11.64 -31.32
CA VAL A 9 -13.61 -12.78 -32.22
C VAL A 9 -12.57 -13.77 -31.70
N ASN A 10 -12.95 -15.03 -31.51
CA ASN A 10 -12.07 -16.10 -31.04
C ASN A 10 -10.78 -16.14 -31.86
N ASP A 11 -9.67 -15.63 -31.33
CA ASP A 11 -8.33 -16.01 -31.74
C ASP A 11 -7.34 -15.76 -30.58
N GLU A 12 -6.45 -16.74 -30.39
CA GLU A 12 -5.46 -16.83 -29.33
C GLU A 12 -4.30 -15.83 -29.50
N ASP A 13 -3.59 -15.62 -28.39
CA ASP A 13 -2.31 -14.92 -28.21
C ASP A 13 -2.30 -13.39 -28.20
N THR A 14 -1.88 -12.81 -27.06
CA THR A 14 -0.63 -12.03 -27.01
C THR A 14 -0.17 -11.65 -25.59
N SER A 15 1.14 -11.67 -25.44
CA SER A 15 1.95 -11.45 -24.24
C SER A 15 1.88 -10.05 -23.63
N ILE A 16 1.80 -9.97 -22.30
CA ILE A 16 1.95 -8.75 -21.51
C ILE A 16 3.44 -8.45 -21.29
N LYS A 17 3.91 -7.27 -21.73
CA LYS A 17 5.20 -6.69 -21.32
C LYS A 17 5.00 -5.54 -20.35
N ASN A 18 5.70 -5.64 -19.22
CA ASN A 18 5.89 -4.58 -18.22
C ASN A 18 6.42 -3.28 -18.84
N GLN A 19 5.88 -2.13 -18.41
CA GLN A 19 6.65 -0.89 -18.35
C GLN A 19 6.17 0.02 -17.22
N ALA A 20 7.16 0.65 -16.57
CA ALA A 20 7.12 1.29 -15.27
C ALA A 20 6.33 2.61 -15.21
N CYS A 21 5.93 2.98 -13.99
CA CYS A 21 5.19 4.19 -13.61
C CYS A 21 6.11 5.43 -13.54
N PRO A 22 5.84 6.54 -14.27
CA PRO A 22 6.77 7.66 -14.31
C PRO A 22 6.39 8.94 -13.53
N TYR A 23 5.29 9.04 -12.75
CA TYR A 23 4.97 10.33 -12.10
C TYR A 23 4.49 10.25 -10.64
N ARG A 24 5.40 10.68 -9.76
CA ARG A 24 5.19 11.13 -8.38
C ARG A 24 5.52 12.63 -8.34
N VAL A 25 4.54 13.51 -8.12
CA VAL A 25 4.72 14.96 -7.82
C VAL A 25 3.50 15.40 -6.99
N SER A 26 3.65 15.50 -5.66
CA SER A 26 3.83 16.70 -4.82
C SER A 26 2.65 17.67 -4.78
N SER A 27 2.07 17.79 -3.59
CA SER A 27 1.14 18.82 -3.14
C SER A 27 1.77 20.21 -3.17
N GLN A 28 1.12 21.18 -3.83
CA GLN A 28 0.91 22.55 -3.34
C GLN A 28 0.06 23.42 -4.30
N SER A 29 -0.86 24.17 -3.68
CA SER A 29 -1.56 25.40 -4.11
C SER A 29 -2.52 25.38 -5.31
N SER A 30 -3.80 25.66 -5.02
CA SER A 30 -4.40 26.94 -5.39
C SER A 30 -5.53 27.28 -4.41
N VAL A 31 -5.48 28.52 -3.91
CA VAL A 31 -6.41 29.16 -2.99
C VAL A 31 -7.78 29.27 -3.63
N VAL A 32 -8.83 29.01 -2.85
CA VAL A 32 -10.23 29.23 -3.20
C VAL A 32 -10.54 30.70 -2.91
N ASP A 33 -10.92 31.48 -3.92
CA ASP A 33 -11.57 32.77 -3.73
C ASP A 33 -13.06 32.51 -3.48
N ASP A 34 -13.48 32.66 -2.23
CA ASP A 34 -14.87 32.63 -1.78
C ASP A 34 -15.54 33.99 -2.03
N ALA A 35 -15.92 34.33 -3.28
CA ALA A 35 -16.70 35.56 -3.54
C ALA A 35 -17.40 35.64 -4.92
N GLU A 36 -17.90 34.55 -5.51
CA GLU A 36 -18.83 34.66 -6.65
C GLU A 36 -20.22 34.11 -6.25
N GLU A 37 -21.17 35.04 -6.05
CA GLU A 37 -22.60 34.71 -6.01
C GLU A 37 -22.98 34.10 -7.37
N PHE A 38 -23.25 32.79 -7.38
CA PHE A 38 -23.82 32.13 -8.54
C PHE A 38 -25.22 32.71 -8.81
N THR A 39 -25.39 33.33 -9.97
CA THR A 39 -26.71 33.64 -10.51
C THR A 39 -27.54 32.36 -10.55
N ALA A 40 -28.76 32.41 -10.03
CA ALA A 40 -29.69 31.29 -10.02
C ALA A 40 -29.75 30.67 -11.43
N LEU A 41 -29.32 29.41 -11.54
CA LEU A 41 -29.49 28.61 -12.75
C LEU A 41 -30.99 28.50 -13.01
N GLU A 42 -31.43 28.97 -14.18
CA GLU A 42 -32.78 28.76 -14.66
C GLU A 42 -33.14 27.27 -14.59
N ASP A 43 -34.37 27.01 -14.14
CA ASP A 43 -34.96 25.68 -14.02
C ASP A 43 -34.80 24.88 -15.34
N PRO A 44 -34.10 23.74 -15.35
CA PRO A 44 -33.91 22.92 -16.55
C PRO A 44 -35.23 22.44 -17.16
N ASP A 45 -36.29 22.38 -16.36
CA ASP A 45 -37.63 22.00 -16.84
C ASP A 45 -38.26 23.08 -17.73
N GLY A 46 -37.76 24.34 -17.67
CA GLY A 46 -38.24 25.44 -18.52
C GLY A 46 -37.84 25.33 -19.99
N ARG A 47 -36.85 24.49 -20.34
CA ARG A 47 -36.47 24.21 -21.73
C ARG A 47 -37.29 23.10 -22.40
N ILE A 48 -38.29 22.55 -21.71
CA ILE A 48 -39.18 21.50 -22.21
C ILE A 48 -40.20 22.03 -23.25
N GLU A 49 -40.24 23.34 -23.54
CA GLU A 49 -41.00 23.84 -24.69
C GLU A 49 -40.34 23.48 -26.02
N ARG A 50 -40.71 22.28 -26.51
CA ARG A 50 -40.96 21.95 -27.92
C ARG A 50 -39.97 22.55 -28.92
N ILE A 51 -38.81 21.90 -29.08
CA ILE A 51 -38.31 21.71 -30.44
C ILE A 51 -39.03 20.48 -30.98
N GLU A 52 -40.21 20.69 -31.58
CA GLU A 52 -40.83 19.73 -32.49
C GLU A 52 -39.89 19.56 -33.70
N LEU A 53 -38.87 18.71 -33.55
CA LEU A 53 -38.26 18.04 -34.68
C LEU A 53 -39.40 17.30 -35.37
N GLY A 54 -39.62 17.59 -36.65
CA GLY A 54 -40.63 16.93 -37.47
C GLY A 54 -40.60 15.42 -37.28
N ASN A 55 -41.77 14.80 -37.39
CA ASN A 55 -42.13 13.39 -37.13
C ASN A 55 -41.28 12.29 -37.79
N GLU A 56 -40.09 12.55 -38.28
CA GLU A 56 -39.17 11.55 -38.83
C GLU A 56 -38.30 10.97 -37.71
N LYS A 57 -38.61 9.74 -37.30
CA LYS A 57 -37.69 8.92 -36.50
C LYS A 57 -36.34 8.88 -37.21
N PRO A 58 -35.22 9.15 -36.53
CA PRO A 58 -33.90 9.07 -37.15
C PRO A 58 -33.66 7.67 -37.74
N PRO A 59 -32.97 7.56 -38.89
CA PRO A 59 -32.88 6.32 -39.67
C PRO A 59 -32.10 5.20 -38.97
N SER A 60 -31.17 5.54 -38.07
CA SER A 60 -30.33 4.61 -37.31
C SER A 60 -30.07 5.09 -35.88
N SER A 61 -29.75 4.15 -34.98
CA SER A 61 -29.44 4.47 -33.58
C SER A 61 -28.17 5.32 -33.43
N SER A 62 -27.19 5.16 -34.34
CA SER A 62 -25.99 5.98 -34.38
C SER A 62 -26.27 7.41 -34.84
N GLU A 63 -27.18 7.63 -35.80
CA GLU A 63 -27.64 8.97 -36.19
C GLU A 63 -28.45 9.65 -35.10
N TRP A 64 -29.30 8.90 -34.38
CA TRP A 64 -30.00 9.43 -33.19
C TRP A 64 -29.00 9.91 -32.13
N TYR A 65 -27.98 9.11 -31.81
CA TYR A 65 -26.93 9.48 -30.83
C TYR A 65 -26.16 10.73 -31.25
N ARG A 66 -25.78 10.85 -32.53
CA ARG A 66 -25.12 12.04 -33.07
C ARG A 66 -26.02 13.27 -32.96
N LEU A 67 -27.30 13.14 -33.27
CA LEU A 67 -28.27 14.23 -33.18
C LEU A 67 -28.44 14.72 -31.73
N GLN A 68 -28.60 13.81 -30.77
CA GLN A 68 -28.71 14.18 -29.35
C GLN A 68 -27.43 14.83 -28.82
N SER A 69 -26.27 14.28 -29.16
CA SER A 69 -24.98 14.88 -28.78
C SER A 69 -24.92 16.34 -29.25
N ASN A 70 -25.31 16.61 -30.50
CA ASN A 70 -25.36 17.96 -31.06
C ASN A 70 -26.39 18.86 -30.36
N ILE A 71 -27.59 18.35 -30.04
CA ILE A 71 -28.64 19.12 -29.34
C ILE A 71 -28.15 19.60 -27.97
N TYR A 72 -27.42 18.76 -27.25
CA TYR A 72 -26.89 19.07 -25.93
C TYR A 72 -25.52 19.79 -25.98
N GLY A 73 -25.01 20.13 -27.17
CA GLY A 73 -23.70 20.76 -27.35
C GLY A 73 -22.52 19.86 -26.91
N ALA A 74 -22.75 18.56 -26.83
CA ALA A 74 -21.79 17.54 -26.46
C ALA A 74 -21.09 16.99 -27.71
N ALA A 75 -19.77 16.75 -27.63
CA ALA A 75 -19.07 16.09 -28.73
C ALA A 75 -19.57 14.64 -28.84
N SER A 76 -20.10 14.24 -30.01
CA SER A 76 -20.46 12.84 -30.25
C SER A 76 -19.21 11.99 -30.28
N PHE A 77 -19.13 10.96 -29.43
CA PHE A 77 -17.98 10.08 -29.42
C PHE A 77 -18.16 8.95 -30.42
N GLU A 78 -17.16 8.81 -31.32
CA GLU A 78 -17.15 7.80 -32.37
C GLU A 78 -17.37 6.40 -31.81
N ILE A 79 -16.83 6.08 -30.63
CA ILE A 79 -16.96 4.75 -30.01
C ILE A 79 -18.41 4.37 -29.71
N VAL A 80 -19.28 5.32 -29.36
CA VAL A 80 -20.70 5.03 -29.09
C VAL A 80 -21.42 4.83 -30.40
N ALA A 81 -21.15 5.64 -31.41
CA ALA A 81 -21.68 5.43 -32.75
C ALA A 81 -21.24 4.08 -33.34
N GLU A 82 -19.96 3.73 -33.19
CA GLU A 82 -19.36 2.47 -33.64
C GLU A 82 -19.94 1.27 -32.90
N LEU A 83 -20.18 1.38 -31.58
CA LEU A 83 -20.87 0.35 -30.82
C LEU A 83 -22.30 0.15 -31.35
N LEU A 84 -23.07 1.21 -31.56
CA LEU A 84 -24.45 1.11 -32.04
C LEU A 84 -24.49 0.50 -33.46
N ASP A 85 -23.57 0.89 -34.34
CA ASP A 85 -23.42 0.31 -35.67
C ASP A 85 -23.02 -1.17 -35.60
N THR A 86 -22.10 -1.54 -34.69
CA THR A 86 -21.65 -2.92 -34.48
C THR A 86 -22.77 -3.80 -33.94
N VAL A 87 -23.54 -3.30 -32.97
CA VAL A 87 -24.72 -3.99 -32.42
C VAL A 87 -25.76 -4.23 -33.52
N GLN A 88 -25.95 -3.26 -34.41
CA GLN A 88 -26.89 -3.38 -35.53
C GLN A 88 -26.41 -4.37 -36.59
N GLN A 89 -25.10 -4.45 -36.84
CA GLN A 89 -24.51 -5.34 -37.85
C GLN A 89 -24.29 -6.78 -37.34
N ASN A 90 -23.99 -6.96 -36.05
CA ASN A 90 -23.68 -8.27 -35.47
C ASN A 90 -24.27 -8.44 -34.06
N PRO A 91 -25.58 -8.76 -33.95
CA PRO A 91 -26.28 -8.86 -32.66
C PRO A 91 -25.76 -9.96 -31.72
N ALA A 92 -24.99 -10.93 -32.26
CA ALA A 92 -24.48 -12.08 -31.52
C ALA A 92 -23.06 -11.87 -30.95
N ALA A 93 -22.36 -10.80 -31.35
CA ALA A 93 -20.96 -10.58 -30.96
C ALA A 93 -20.86 -9.95 -29.58
N THR A 94 -20.11 -10.55 -28.64
CA THR A 94 -19.89 -9.94 -27.32
C THR A 94 -19.12 -8.62 -27.45
N VAL A 95 -19.74 -7.52 -27.04
CA VAL A 95 -19.16 -6.17 -27.09
C VAL A 95 -18.73 -5.72 -25.69
N GLN A 96 -17.60 -5.03 -25.63
CA GLN A 96 -17.11 -4.35 -24.43
C GLN A 96 -17.04 -2.85 -24.69
N LEU A 97 -17.63 -2.05 -23.80
CA LEU A 97 -17.60 -0.60 -23.87
C LEU A 97 -16.62 -0.04 -22.84
N ASP A 98 -15.51 0.52 -23.32
CA ASP A 98 -14.48 1.14 -22.49
C ASP A 98 -14.49 2.67 -22.59
N PHE A 99 -14.97 3.32 -21.52
CA PHE A 99 -14.92 4.76 -21.31
C PHE A 99 -13.84 5.19 -20.32
N ASN A 100 -12.84 4.35 -20.04
CA ASN A 100 -11.75 4.65 -19.10
C ASN A 100 -10.94 5.87 -19.54
N ARG A 101 -10.72 6.84 -18.63
CA ARG A 101 -9.85 8.02 -18.85
C ARG A 101 -10.23 8.84 -20.09
N CYS A 102 -11.50 8.84 -20.47
CA CYS A 102 -11.93 9.51 -21.69
C CYS A 102 -12.23 11.00 -21.50
N GLY A 103 -12.23 11.50 -20.25
CA GLY A 103 -12.47 12.91 -19.94
C GLY A 103 -13.92 13.34 -20.22
N TYR A 104 -14.84 12.37 -20.29
CA TYR A 104 -16.25 12.60 -20.50
C TYR A 104 -16.87 13.32 -19.30
N THR A 105 -17.92 14.10 -19.54
CA THR A 105 -18.75 14.65 -18.46
C THR A 105 -19.90 13.70 -18.15
N ASN A 106 -20.59 13.89 -17.02
CA ASN A 106 -21.77 13.07 -16.68
C ASN A 106 -22.82 13.07 -17.80
N LEU A 107 -23.01 14.20 -18.47
CA LEU A 107 -23.95 14.35 -19.58
C LEU A 107 -23.58 13.46 -20.77
N HIS A 108 -22.30 13.41 -21.14
CA HIS A 108 -21.85 12.57 -22.25
C HIS A 108 -22.10 11.08 -21.97
N VAL A 109 -21.79 10.62 -20.75
CA VAL A 109 -22.05 9.23 -20.35
C VAL A 109 -23.56 8.97 -20.30
N GLN A 110 -24.36 9.92 -19.81
CA GLN A 110 -25.81 9.80 -19.79
C GLN A 110 -26.39 9.63 -21.20
N ILE A 111 -25.97 10.44 -22.18
CA ILE A 111 -26.41 10.30 -23.59
C ILE A 111 -26.02 8.93 -24.15
N ALA A 112 -24.82 8.43 -23.82
CA ALA A 112 -24.40 7.10 -24.24
C ALA A 112 -25.24 5.98 -23.61
N LEU A 113 -25.53 6.07 -22.31
CA LEU A 113 -26.39 5.13 -21.60
C LEU A 113 -27.83 5.16 -22.15
N ASP A 114 -28.35 6.32 -22.53
CA ASP A 114 -29.67 6.44 -23.15
C ASP A 114 -29.70 5.79 -24.53
N ALA A 115 -28.63 5.93 -25.33
CA ALA A 115 -28.50 5.23 -26.60
C ALA A 115 -28.46 3.69 -26.42
N LEU A 116 -27.81 3.20 -25.37
CA LEU A 116 -27.82 1.77 -25.00
C LEU A 116 -29.21 1.30 -24.60
N MET A 117 -29.98 2.12 -23.86
CA MET A 117 -31.35 1.80 -23.46
C MET A 117 -32.32 1.72 -24.65
N GLN A 118 -32.07 2.49 -25.70
CA GLN A 118 -32.88 2.46 -26.92
C GLN A 118 -32.55 1.26 -27.80
N THR A 119 -31.26 0.91 -27.91
CA THR A 119 -30.81 -0.22 -28.74
C THR A 119 -30.94 -1.57 -28.06
N ARG A 120 -30.86 -1.60 -26.73
CA ARG A 120 -30.91 -2.80 -25.88
C ARG A 120 -30.03 -3.95 -26.39
N PRO A 121 -28.72 -3.72 -26.52
CA PRO A 121 -27.80 -4.71 -27.03
C PRO A 121 -27.78 -5.94 -26.12
N GLN A 122 -28.18 -7.10 -26.65
CA GLN A 122 -28.10 -8.38 -25.94
C GLN A 122 -26.66 -8.87 -25.75
N CYS A 123 -25.70 -8.17 -26.34
CA CYS A 123 -24.33 -8.61 -26.48
C CYS A 123 -23.31 -7.78 -25.70
N LEU A 124 -23.74 -6.68 -25.07
CA LEU A 124 -22.86 -5.84 -24.23
C LEU A 124 -22.54 -6.57 -22.91
N ALA A 125 -21.33 -7.11 -22.78
CA ALA A 125 -20.92 -7.87 -21.60
C ALA A 125 -20.11 -7.06 -20.58
N ARG A 126 -19.41 -6.00 -21.01
CA ARG A 126 -18.58 -5.16 -20.15
C ARG A 126 -18.90 -3.70 -20.34
N LEU A 127 -19.09 -2.99 -19.23
CA LEU A 127 -19.23 -1.55 -19.17
C LEU A 127 -18.16 -0.97 -18.21
N ASP A 128 -17.14 -0.32 -18.77
CA ASP A 128 -16.07 0.32 -18.00
C ASP A 128 -16.24 1.84 -18.02
N LEU A 129 -16.61 2.41 -16.88
CA LEU A 129 -16.77 3.86 -16.66
C LEU A 129 -15.64 4.43 -15.78
N SER A 130 -14.57 3.68 -15.56
CA SER A 130 -13.56 4.01 -14.56
C SER A 130 -12.77 5.28 -14.89
N ARG A 131 -12.22 5.94 -13.86
CA ARG A 131 -11.27 7.06 -14.00
C ARG A 131 -11.81 8.28 -14.75
N ASN A 132 -13.09 8.57 -14.62
CA ASN A 132 -13.68 9.77 -15.19
C ASN A 132 -13.98 10.86 -14.14
N ARG A 133 -13.84 10.57 -12.83
CA ARG A 133 -14.30 11.45 -11.73
C ARG A 133 -15.78 11.83 -11.90
N LEU A 134 -16.57 10.87 -12.38
CA LEU A 134 -17.99 11.02 -12.67
C LEU A 134 -18.77 10.08 -11.76
N MET A 135 -19.79 10.59 -11.07
CA MET A 135 -21.01 9.88 -10.74
C MET A 135 -21.87 10.85 -9.94
N ASN A 136 -22.82 11.52 -10.60
CA ASN A 136 -23.86 12.24 -9.88
C ASN A 136 -25.12 11.36 -9.76
N ILE A 137 -26.04 11.76 -8.90
CA ILE A 137 -27.25 10.99 -8.63
C ILE A 137 -28.10 10.73 -9.87
N SER A 138 -28.12 11.65 -10.83
CA SER A 138 -28.83 11.49 -12.09
C SER A 138 -28.19 10.39 -12.94
N LEU A 139 -26.87 10.44 -13.13
CA LEU A 139 -26.14 9.41 -13.88
C LEU A 139 -26.24 8.04 -13.20
N ALA A 140 -26.17 7.99 -11.86
CA ALA A 140 -26.35 6.76 -11.10
C ALA A 140 -27.73 6.12 -11.35
N ARG A 141 -28.80 6.93 -11.42
CA ARG A 141 -30.15 6.45 -11.78
C ARG A 141 -30.22 5.91 -13.21
N TYR A 142 -29.65 6.63 -14.18
CA TYR A 142 -29.61 6.16 -15.58
C TYR A 142 -28.82 4.85 -15.70
N LEU A 143 -27.66 4.77 -15.05
CA LEU A 143 -26.87 3.55 -15.00
C LEU A 143 -27.64 2.41 -14.34
N GLY A 144 -28.34 2.69 -13.22
CA GLY A 144 -29.19 1.70 -12.57
C GLY A 144 -30.24 1.11 -13.51
N ASN A 145 -30.92 1.95 -14.28
CA ASN A 145 -31.89 1.50 -15.29
C ASN A 145 -31.24 0.61 -16.37
N VAL A 146 -30.05 1.00 -16.85
CA VAL A 146 -29.28 0.19 -17.81
C VAL A 146 -28.94 -1.18 -17.23
N LEU A 147 -28.51 -1.25 -15.97
CA LEU A 147 -28.13 -2.52 -15.33
C LEU A 147 -29.33 -3.45 -15.11
N MET A 148 -30.51 -2.89 -14.80
CA MET A 148 -31.74 -3.66 -14.62
C MET A 148 -32.33 -4.16 -15.94
N GLU A 149 -32.17 -3.42 -17.04
CA GLU A 149 -32.71 -3.81 -18.35
C GLU A 149 -31.73 -4.67 -19.15
N LEU A 150 -30.43 -4.36 -19.10
CA LEU A 150 -29.39 -5.04 -19.86
C LEU A 150 -28.70 -6.10 -18.99
N GLN A 151 -29.42 -7.21 -18.79
CA GLN A 151 -28.94 -8.39 -18.06
C GLN A 151 -27.74 -9.09 -18.71
N SER A 152 -27.36 -8.68 -19.94
CA SER A 152 -26.15 -9.09 -20.64
C SER A 152 -24.87 -8.51 -20.02
N ILE A 153 -24.95 -7.41 -19.26
CA ILE A 153 -23.79 -6.77 -18.64
C ILE A 153 -23.32 -7.61 -17.44
N VAL A 154 -22.20 -8.30 -17.63
CA VAL A 154 -21.60 -9.20 -16.64
C VAL A 154 -20.49 -8.49 -15.84
N HIS A 155 -19.80 -7.51 -16.44
CA HIS A 155 -18.71 -6.77 -15.82
C HIS A 155 -19.01 -5.26 -15.81
N LEU A 156 -19.10 -4.68 -14.61
CA LEU A 156 -19.18 -3.23 -14.39
C LEU A 156 -17.93 -2.71 -13.67
N SER A 157 -17.22 -1.74 -14.28
CA SER A 157 -16.13 -1.02 -13.62
C SER A 157 -16.47 0.45 -13.42
N LEU A 158 -16.52 0.87 -12.16
CA LEU A 158 -16.74 2.24 -11.69
C LEU A 158 -15.51 2.83 -11.01
N SER A 159 -14.40 2.09 -10.94
CA SER A 159 -13.22 2.46 -10.17
C SER A 159 -12.68 3.87 -10.48
N PHE A 160 -12.10 4.56 -9.50
CA PHE A 160 -11.57 5.91 -9.62
C PHE A 160 -12.58 6.97 -10.08
N ASN A 161 -13.84 6.80 -9.68
CA ASN A 161 -14.86 7.84 -9.72
C ASN A 161 -15.12 8.39 -8.31
N THR A 162 -16.05 9.32 -8.16
CA THR A 162 -16.49 9.82 -6.84
C THR A 162 -17.97 9.52 -6.71
N LEU A 163 -18.30 8.55 -5.87
CA LEU A 163 -19.68 8.13 -5.63
C LEU A 163 -20.07 8.60 -4.23
N ASP A 164 -21.05 9.51 -4.16
CA ASP A 164 -21.68 9.83 -2.88
C ASP A 164 -22.59 8.68 -2.40
N ASP A 165 -23.00 8.71 -1.14
CA ASP A 165 -23.77 7.63 -0.54
C ASP A 165 -25.14 7.41 -1.21
N GLU A 166 -25.73 8.47 -1.77
CA GLU A 166 -27.02 8.37 -2.48
C GLU A 166 -26.84 7.62 -3.81
N CYS A 167 -25.79 7.94 -4.57
CA CYS A 167 -25.40 7.23 -5.77
C CYS A 167 -25.16 5.75 -5.47
N VAL A 168 -24.43 5.46 -4.38
CA VAL A 168 -24.16 4.07 -3.97
C VAL A 168 -25.45 3.34 -3.59
N GLY A 169 -26.39 4.00 -2.91
CA GLY A 169 -27.70 3.42 -2.60
C GLY A 169 -28.48 3.04 -3.86
N VAL A 170 -28.63 3.98 -4.80
CA VAL A 170 -29.32 3.75 -6.08
C VAL A 170 -28.67 2.61 -6.87
N LEU A 171 -27.34 2.60 -6.94
CA LEU A 171 -26.60 1.56 -7.66
C LEU A 171 -26.69 0.22 -6.93
N GLY A 172 -26.68 0.19 -5.60
CA GLY A 172 -26.86 -1.03 -4.82
C GLY A 172 -28.21 -1.69 -5.10
N ASP A 173 -29.29 -0.91 -5.10
CA ASP A 173 -30.63 -1.40 -5.42
C ASP A 173 -30.72 -1.93 -6.85
N ALA A 174 -30.14 -1.22 -7.82
CA ALA A 174 -30.10 -1.67 -9.21
C ALA A 174 -29.26 -2.95 -9.39
N LEU A 175 -28.10 -3.01 -8.75
CA LEU A 175 -27.20 -4.17 -8.80
C LEU A 175 -27.86 -5.43 -8.23
N SER A 176 -28.70 -5.27 -7.19
CA SER A 176 -29.42 -6.39 -6.58
C SER A 176 -30.29 -7.17 -7.58
N ASN A 177 -30.74 -6.53 -8.66
CA ASN A 177 -31.58 -7.10 -9.73
C ASN A 177 -30.87 -7.09 -11.10
N SER A 178 -29.54 -7.07 -11.14
CA SER A 178 -28.75 -7.02 -12.37
C SER A 178 -28.03 -8.34 -12.65
N GLY A 179 -27.63 -8.55 -13.91
CA GLY A 179 -26.81 -9.67 -14.35
C GLY A 179 -25.31 -9.52 -14.04
N VAL A 180 -24.92 -8.47 -13.30
CA VAL A 180 -23.51 -8.18 -13.00
C VAL A 180 -22.93 -9.26 -12.11
N ARG A 181 -21.83 -9.85 -12.56
CA ARG A 181 -21.06 -10.86 -11.82
C ARG A 181 -19.75 -10.29 -11.28
N LEU A 182 -19.16 -9.31 -11.95
CA LEU A 182 -17.92 -8.67 -11.55
C LEU A 182 -18.14 -7.16 -11.41
N LEU A 183 -17.97 -6.67 -10.17
CA LEU A 183 -18.08 -5.27 -9.82
C LEU A 183 -16.73 -4.72 -9.34
N GLU A 184 -16.20 -3.73 -10.05
CA GLU A 184 -15.03 -2.98 -9.62
C GLU A 184 -15.44 -1.55 -9.23
N ALA A 185 -15.25 -1.18 -7.98
CA ALA A 185 -15.51 0.18 -7.47
C ALA A 185 -14.40 0.61 -6.51
N ALA A 186 -13.15 0.34 -6.89
CA ALA A 186 -11.97 0.74 -6.13
C ALA A 186 -11.71 2.25 -6.26
N HIS A 187 -11.23 2.90 -5.21
CA HIS A 187 -10.98 4.36 -5.18
C HIS A 187 -12.21 5.19 -5.57
N CYS A 188 -13.40 4.85 -5.05
CA CYS A 188 -14.65 5.54 -5.35
C CYS A 188 -15.08 6.56 -4.29
N ALA A 189 -14.30 6.72 -3.23
CA ALA A 189 -14.62 7.51 -2.03
C ALA A 189 -15.91 7.07 -1.31
N ILE A 190 -16.30 5.80 -1.46
CA ILE A 190 -17.49 5.22 -0.81
C ILE A 190 -17.30 5.29 0.70
N THR A 191 -18.21 5.96 1.40
CA THR A 191 -18.15 6.09 2.87
C THR A 191 -18.68 4.84 3.56
N ASP A 192 -18.54 4.76 4.89
CA ASP A 192 -19.10 3.66 5.67
C ASP A 192 -20.63 3.54 5.52
N ARG A 193 -21.34 4.65 5.32
CA ARG A 193 -22.78 4.65 5.07
C ARG A 193 -23.09 4.09 3.69
N GLY A 194 -22.44 4.60 2.64
CA GLY A 194 -22.61 4.09 1.27
C GLY A 194 -22.28 2.60 1.18
N GLY A 195 -21.18 2.17 1.80
CA GLY A 195 -20.81 0.76 1.88
C GLY A 195 -21.86 -0.10 2.57
N SER A 196 -22.37 0.35 3.72
CA SER A 196 -23.45 -0.35 4.44
C SER A 196 -24.73 -0.50 3.59
N LEU A 197 -25.10 0.54 2.83
CA LEU A 197 -26.23 0.50 1.89
C LEU A 197 -25.98 -0.53 0.78
N LEU A 198 -24.82 -0.48 0.13
CA LEU A 198 -24.44 -1.40 -0.95
C LEU A 198 -24.51 -2.86 -0.51
N PHE A 199 -23.84 -3.20 0.60
CA PHE A 199 -23.82 -4.58 1.08
C PHE A 199 -25.20 -5.05 1.56
N SER A 200 -26.03 -4.15 2.11
CA SER A 200 -27.39 -4.50 2.53
C SER A 200 -28.30 -4.77 1.33
N ALA A 201 -28.18 -3.98 0.25
CA ALA A 201 -28.93 -4.22 -0.99
C ALA A 201 -28.55 -5.54 -1.65
N LEU A 202 -27.28 -5.95 -1.55
CA LEU A 202 -26.77 -7.17 -2.19
C LEU A 202 -27.00 -8.46 -1.37
N ILE A 203 -27.61 -8.39 -0.18
CA ILE A 203 -27.86 -9.57 0.68
C ILE A 203 -28.58 -10.71 -0.05
N TYR A 204 -29.51 -10.35 -0.94
CA TYR A 204 -30.33 -11.29 -1.72
C TYR A 204 -29.94 -11.37 -3.20
N ASN A 205 -28.83 -10.73 -3.59
CA ASN A 205 -28.35 -10.84 -4.94
C ASN A 205 -27.76 -12.24 -5.20
N ASP A 206 -28.08 -12.82 -6.34
CA ASP A 206 -27.67 -14.17 -6.75
C ASP A 206 -26.70 -14.17 -7.94
N CYS A 207 -26.24 -13.00 -8.38
CA CYS A 207 -25.39 -12.86 -9.58
C CYS A 207 -23.94 -12.48 -9.27
N VAL A 208 -23.69 -11.59 -8.30
CA VAL A 208 -22.35 -11.05 -8.04
C VAL A 208 -21.42 -12.13 -7.49
N GLU A 209 -20.38 -12.43 -8.28
CA GLU A 209 -19.35 -13.42 -7.98
C GLU A 209 -18.04 -12.77 -7.50
N GLN A 210 -17.72 -11.56 -7.96
CA GLN A 210 -16.48 -10.86 -7.63
C GLN A 210 -16.73 -9.38 -7.35
N MET A 211 -16.14 -8.88 -6.27
CA MET A 211 -16.30 -7.49 -5.86
C MET A 211 -14.97 -6.90 -5.37
N ASP A 212 -14.54 -5.82 -6.02
CA ASP A 212 -13.42 -5.00 -5.57
C ASP A 212 -13.89 -3.62 -5.09
N LEU A 213 -13.78 -3.39 -3.78
CA LEU A 213 -14.06 -2.13 -3.11
C LEU A 213 -12.81 -1.56 -2.43
N SER A 214 -11.64 -1.83 -3.00
CA SER A 214 -10.36 -1.37 -2.46
C SER A 214 -10.26 0.15 -2.38
N TRP A 215 -9.56 0.66 -1.38
CA TRP A 215 -9.24 2.07 -1.19
C TRP A 215 -10.48 2.97 -1.14
N ASN A 216 -11.48 2.55 -0.39
CA ASN A 216 -12.64 3.34 0.00
C ASN A 216 -12.58 3.67 1.50
N HIS A 217 -13.67 4.22 2.05
CA HIS A 217 -13.77 4.61 3.45
C HIS A 217 -14.72 3.70 4.25
N LEU A 218 -14.70 2.40 3.96
CA LEU A 218 -15.50 1.40 4.70
C LEU A 218 -14.99 1.22 6.13
N ASP A 219 -15.89 1.15 7.10
CA ASP A 219 -15.59 1.04 8.53
C ASP A 219 -16.61 0.11 9.23
N THR A 220 -17.13 0.47 10.40
CA THR A 220 -17.95 -0.39 11.26
C THR A 220 -19.26 -0.84 10.64
N ALA A 221 -20.06 0.05 10.07
CA ALA A 221 -21.38 -0.28 9.53
C ALA A 221 -21.25 -1.17 8.28
N SER A 222 -20.24 -0.92 7.47
CA SER A 222 -19.87 -1.74 6.33
C SER A 222 -19.41 -3.13 6.78
N GLY A 223 -18.52 -3.22 7.77
CA GLY A 223 -18.04 -4.51 8.30
C GLY A 223 -19.17 -5.42 8.81
N GLN A 224 -20.14 -4.86 9.51
CA GLN A 224 -21.33 -5.60 9.94
C GLN A 224 -22.20 -6.04 8.76
N ALA A 225 -22.40 -5.17 7.77
CA ALA A 225 -23.17 -5.48 6.57
C ALA A 225 -22.48 -6.57 5.72
N ILE A 226 -21.15 -6.53 5.59
CA ILE A 226 -20.35 -7.59 4.96
C ILE A 226 -20.52 -8.91 5.71
N GLY A 227 -20.43 -8.91 7.04
CA GLY A 227 -20.66 -10.12 7.84
C GLY A 227 -22.02 -10.75 7.58
N ARG A 228 -23.08 -9.93 7.47
CA ARG A 228 -24.42 -10.39 7.10
C ARG A 228 -24.45 -10.94 5.67
N LEU A 229 -23.95 -10.18 4.69
CA LEU A 229 -23.88 -10.59 3.29
C LEU A 229 -23.20 -11.95 3.14
N LEU A 230 -22.02 -12.13 3.75
CA LEU A 230 -21.27 -13.38 3.68
C LEU A 230 -22.03 -14.55 4.34
N SER A 231 -22.81 -14.29 5.39
CA SER A 231 -23.59 -15.34 6.05
C SER A 231 -24.87 -15.76 5.30
N THR A 232 -25.32 -14.96 4.33
CA THR A 232 -26.59 -15.19 3.60
C THR A 232 -26.39 -15.53 2.14
N GLN A 233 -25.43 -14.89 1.47
CA GLN A 233 -25.21 -14.98 0.04
C GLN A 233 -24.24 -16.12 -0.28
N ASN A 234 -24.60 -16.95 -1.26
CA ASN A 234 -23.82 -18.11 -1.70
C ASN A 234 -23.43 -18.03 -3.17
N THR A 235 -23.11 -16.83 -3.67
CA THR A 235 -22.65 -16.62 -5.06
C THR A 235 -21.33 -15.87 -5.13
N LEU A 236 -21.01 -15.03 -4.12
CA LEU A 236 -19.73 -14.33 -4.02
C LEU A 236 -18.58 -15.32 -3.83
N LYS A 237 -17.60 -15.22 -4.72
CA LYS A 237 -16.36 -16.00 -4.76
C LYS A 237 -15.15 -15.17 -4.36
N GLU A 238 -15.10 -13.90 -4.75
CA GLU A 238 -13.96 -13.03 -4.44
C GLU A 238 -14.42 -11.69 -3.85
N LEU A 239 -13.90 -11.35 -2.68
CA LEU A 239 -14.15 -10.07 -2.01
C LEU A 239 -12.83 -9.39 -1.70
N ILE A 240 -12.59 -8.24 -2.34
CA ILE A 240 -11.37 -7.45 -2.20
C ILE A 240 -11.70 -6.13 -1.49
N LEU A 241 -11.17 -5.96 -0.28
CA LEU A 241 -11.43 -4.82 0.60
C LEU A 241 -10.14 -4.11 0.99
N THR A 242 -9.10 -4.19 0.15
CA THR A 242 -7.77 -3.66 0.46
C THR A 242 -7.84 -2.16 0.76
N GLY A 243 -7.17 -1.67 1.81
CA GLY A 243 -7.03 -0.22 2.00
C GLY A 243 -8.29 0.50 2.49
N ASN A 244 -9.10 -0.17 3.32
CA ASN A 244 -10.24 0.42 4.01
C ASN A 244 -9.95 0.60 5.52
N HIS A 245 -10.94 0.97 6.33
CA HIS A 245 -10.80 1.26 7.76
C HIS A 245 -11.38 0.14 8.64
N LEU A 246 -11.30 -1.12 8.20
CA LEU A 246 -11.95 -2.27 8.86
C LEU A 246 -11.23 -2.77 10.13
N TYR A 247 -10.68 -1.88 10.95
CA TYR A 247 -9.83 -2.23 12.11
C TYR A 247 -10.56 -2.30 13.46
N GLN A 248 -11.82 -1.88 13.55
CA GLN A 248 -12.58 -1.95 14.81
C GLN A 248 -12.91 -3.41 15.13
N GLU A 249 -12.26 -3.97 16.15
CA GLU A 249 -12.27 -5.42 16.39
C GLU A 249 -13.69 -6.00 16.51
N LEU A 250 -14.38 -5.68 17.61
CA LEU A 250 -15.66 -6.30 17.96
C LEU A 250 -16.81 -5.83 17.07
N GLN A 251 -16.77 -4.58 16.60
CA GLN A 251 -17.87 -3.97 15.86
C GLN A 251 -17.77 -4.16 14.35
N CYS A 252 -16.58 -4.45 13.81
CA CYS A 252 -16.33 -4.53 12.36
C CYS A 252 -15.69 -5.85 11.95
N THR A 253 -14.44 -6.10 12.38
CA THR A 253 -13.64 -7.22 11.86
C THR A 253 -14.17 -8.57 12.31
N VAL A 254 -14.54 -8.70 13.59
CA VAL A 254 -15.07 -9.95 14.18
C VAL A 254 -16.37 -10.40 13.47
N PRO A 255 -17.42 -9.57 13.36
CA PRO A 255 -18.64 -10.00 12.66
C PRO A 255 -18.39 -10.30 11.18
N LEU A 256 -17.53 -9.53 10.50
CA LEU A 256 -17.12 -9.81 9.12
C LEU A 256 -16.52 -11.21 8.98
N LEU A 257 -15.54 -11.55 9.82
CA LEU A 257 -14.87 -12.84 9.78
C LEU A 257 -15.83 -13.99 10.14
N LEU A 258 -16.67 -13.83 11.15
CA LEU A 258 -17.63 -14.87 11.53
C LEU A 258 -18.67 -15.15 10.44
N GLY A 259 -19.02 -14.15 9.61
CA GLY A 259 -19.89 -14.33 8.44
C GLY A 259 -19.34 -15.33 7.42
N THR A 260 -18.01 -15.51 7.33
CA THR A 260 -17.38 -16.47 6.42
C THR A 260 -17.66 -17.94 6.76
N ILE A 261 -18.10 -18.24 8.00
CA ILE A 261 -18.33 -19.62 8.45
C ILE A 261 -19.51 -20.26 7.70
N SER A 262 -20.57 -19.50 7.45
CA SER A 262 -21.76 -19.97 6.75
C SER A 262 -21.65 -19.85 5.23
N ASN A 263 -20.58 -19.23 4.73
CA ASN A 263 -20.40 -19.00 3.31
C ASN A 263 -19.77 -20.22 2.63
N GLU A 264 -20.45 -20.76 1.62
CA GLU A 264 -19.97 -21.95 0.92
C GLU A 264 -19.16 -21.64 -0.35
N THR A 265 -19.25 -20.40 -0.88
CA THR A 265 -18.70 -20.04 -2.20
C THR A 265 -17.46 -19.16 -2.17
N LEU A 266 -17.21 -18.44 -1.09
CA LEU A 266 -16.11 -17.48 -0.97
C LEU A 266 -14.75 -18.20 -1.05
N ASP A 267 -14.03 -17.95 -2.13
CA ASP A 267 -12.71 -18.50 -2.42
C ASP A 267 -11.60 -17.54 -1.96
N LEU A 268 -11.77 -16.23 -2.20
CA LEU A 268 -10.79 -15.19 -1.89
C LEU A 268 -11.39 -14.10 -1.00
N LEU A 269 -10.66 -13.77 0.08
CA LEU A 269 -10.91 -12.64 0.95
C LEU A 269 -9.61 -11.83 1.11
N ASP A 270 -9.63 -10.58 0.63
CA ASP A 270 -8.52 -9.64 0.79
C ASP A 270 -8.85 -8.54 1.79
N LEU A 271 -8.25 -8.61 2.97
CA LEU A 271 -8.32 -7.61 4.03
C LEU A 271 -6.97 -6.90 4.22
N SER A 272 -6.13 -6.84 3.18
CA SER A 272 -4.84 -6.16 3.25
C SER A 272 -5.04 -4.65 3.51
N TRP A 273 -4.06 -3.98 4.13
CA TRP A 273 -4.10 -2.52 4.37
C TRP A 273 -5.35 -2.03 5.14
N ASN A 274 -5.90 -2.81 6.07
CA ASN A 274 -7.06 -2.41 6.87
C ASN A 274 -6.70 -2.00 8.31
N GLY A 275 -5.42 -2.04 8.69
CA GLY A 275 -4.98 -1.73 10.06
C GLY A 275 -5.46 -2.74 11.11
N LEU A 276 -5.76 -3.99 10.71
CA LEU A 276 -6.23 -5.04 11.60
C LEU A 276 -5.24 -5.25 12.75
N ARG A 277 -5.75 -5.29 13.98
CA ARG A 277 -4.98 -5.44 15.23
C ARG A 277 -5.86 -5.94 16.36
N GLY A 278 -5.23 -6.46 17.39
CA GLY A 278 -5.88 -6.83 18.64
C GLY A 278 -6.32 -8.29 18.72
N GLU A 279 -6.46 -8.76 19.97
CA GLU A 279 -6.56 -10.17 20.30
C GLU A 279 -7.84 -10.81 19.73
N GLU A 280 -8.94 -10.06 19.67
CA GLU A 280 -10.23 -10.57 19.21
C GLU A 280 -10.22 -10.84 17.70
N VAL A 281 -9.45 -10.06 16.93
CA VAL A 281 -9.20 -10.37 15.50
C VAL A 281 -8.46 -11.69 15.36
N GLY A 282 -7.42 -11.94 16.16
CA GLY A 282 -6.70 -13.21 16.17
C GLY A 282 -7.60 -14.40 16.53
N ARG A 283 -8.46 -14.23 17.54
CA ARG A 283 -9.45 -15.25 17.95
C ARG A 283 -10.50 -15.50 16.89
N ALA A 284 -11.01 -14.46 16.24
CA ALA A 284 -11.97 -14.58 15.15
C ALA A 284 -11.37 -15.31 13.94
N LEU A 285 -10.13 -14.99 13.54
CA LEU A 285 -9.43 -15.72 12.48
C LEU A 285 -9.26 -17.21 12.81
N LEU A 286 -8.85 -17.52 14.05
CA LEU A 286 -8.71 -18.91 14.52
C LEU A 286 -10.04 -19.68 14.54
N ARG A 287 -11.16 -18.98 14.77
CA ARG A 287 -12.49 -19.59 14.80
C ARG A 287 -13.08 -19.75 13.41
N ALA A 288 -13.03 -18.70 12.60
CA ALA A 288 -13.76 -18.61 11.34
C ALA A 288 -13.09 -19.38 10.20
N ILE A 289 -11.80 -19.12 9.95
CA ILE A 289 -11.12 -19.63 8.75
C ILE A 289 -11.10 -21.17 8.70
N PRO A 290 -10.83 -21.91 9.80
CA PRO A 290 -10.87 -23.37 9.76
C PRO A 290 -12.26 -23.97 9.52
N GLN A 291 -13.33 -23.20 9.73
CA GLN A 291 -14.71 -23.64 9.50
C GLN A 291 -15.27 -23.12 8.16
N SER A 292 -14.48 -22.34 7.42
CA SER A 292 -14.87 -21.76 6.12
C SER A 292 -14.30 -22.57 4.95
N ASN A 293 -14.89 -22.40 3.76
CA ASN A 293 -14.37 -22.95 2.50
C ASN A 293 -13.30 -22.06 1.83
N LEU A 294 -12.80 -21.05 2.54
CA LEU A 294 -11.87 -20.06 2.00
C LEU A 294 -10.55 -20.68 1.56
N LYS A 295 -10.13 -20.40 0.32
CA LYS A 295 -8.86 -20.90 -0.23
C LYS A 295 -7.75 -19.86 -0.20
N ARG A 296 -8.07 -18.57 -0.36
CA ARG A 296 -7.10 -17.49 -0.47
C ARG A 296 -7.42 -16.41 0.57
N LEU A 297 -6.53 -16.24 1.53
CA LEU A 297 -6.65 -15.22 2.57
C LEU A 297 -5.46 -14.25 2.49
N LYS A 298 -5.77 -12.96 2.31
CA LYS A 298 -4.76 -11.90 2.29
C LYS A 298 -4.98 -10.94 3.45
N LEU A 299 -3.93 -10.80 4.27
CA LEU A 299 -3.88 -9.95 5.47
C LEU A 299 -2.63 -9.07 5.46
N GLN A 300 -2.11 -8.71 4.29
CA GLN A 300 -0.85 -7.97 4.19
C GLN A 300 -1.00 -6.53 4.67
N CYS A 301 0.10 -5.93 5.14
CA CYS A 301 0.15 -4.53 5.55
C CYS A 301 -0.92 -4.17 6.59
N ASN A 302 -1.12 -5.05 7.57
CA ASN A 302 -1.94 -4.78 8.75
C ASN A 302 -1.02 -4.52 9.96
N MET A 303 -1.62 -4.36 11.14
CA MET A 303 -0.93 -4.13 12.41
C MET A 303 -0.99 -5.38 13.30
N LEU A 304 -0.92 -6.57 12.69
CA LEU A 304 -0.93 -7.84 13.43
C LEU A 304 0.41 -8.01 14.14
N THR A 305 0.36 -8.17 15.46
CA THR A 305 1.53 -8.35 16.32
C THR A 305 1.87 -9.84 16.46
N PRO A 306 2.99 -10.19 17.14
CA PRO A 306 3.30 -11.59 17.42
C PRO A 306 2.18 -12.34 18.18
N LEU A 307 1.33 -11.64 18.94
CA LEU A 307 0.17 -12.23 19.60
C LEU A 307 -0.86 -12.75 18.59
N GLU A 308 -1.33 -11.91 17.67
CA GLU A 308 -2.28 -12.30 16.61
C GLU A 308 -1.68 -13.34 15.67
N MET A 309 -0.39 -13.20 15.33
CA MET A 309 0.34 -14.17 14.52
C MET A 309 0.38 -15.56 15.17
N SER A 310 0.42 -15.65 16.51
CA SER A 310 0.35 -16.93 17.21
C SER A 310 -1.02 -17.63 17.02
N PHE A 311 -2.11 -16.85 16.94
CA PHE A 311 -3.43 -17.37 16.59
C PHE A 311 -3.48 -17.80 15.12
N ILE A 312 -2.86 -17.05 14.21
CA ILE A 312 -2.74 -17.42 12.78
C ILE A 312 -1.99 -18.74 12.61
N VAL A 313 -0.90 -18.98 13.37
CA VAL A 313 -0.22 -20.30 13.34
C VAL A 313 -1.16 -21.43 13.77
N LYS A 314 -1.98 -21.21 14.80
CA LYS A 314 -2.99 -22.18 15.24
C LYS A 314 -4.11 -22.34 14.21
N MET A 315 -4.49 -21.27 13.52
CA MET A 315 -5.49 -21.27 12.46
C MET A 315 -5.01 -22.12 11.30
N VAL A 316 -3.78 -21.89 10.82
CA VAL A 316 -3.16 -22.68 9.75
C VAL A 316 -3.05 -24.15 10.15
N LYS A 317 -2.79 -24.50 11.41
CA LYS A 317 -2.79 -25.91 11.85
C LYS A 317 -4.16 -26.60 11.72
N LYS A 318 -5.25 -25.84 11.80
CA LYS A 318 -6.62 -26.36 11.82
C LYS A 318 -7.33 -26.25 10.47
N SER A 319 -6.91 -25.32 9.62
CA SER A 319 -7.50 -25.15 8.30
C SER A 319 -7.11 -26.32 7.39
N GLU A 320 -8.07 -26.81 6.62
CA GLU A 320 -7.86 -27.88 5.63
C GLU A 320 -8.06 -27.36 4.21
N THR A 321 -8.71 -26.21 4.04
CA THR A 321 -9.12 -25.63 2.75
C THR A 321 -8.14 -24.60 2.19
N LEU A 322 -7.37 -23.93 3.06
CA LEU A 322 -6.53 -22.79 2.66
C LEU A 322 -5.37 -23.21 1.75
N VAL A 323 -5.27 -22.56 0.59
CA VAL A 323 -4.26 -22.75 -0.47
C VAL A 323 -3.25 -21.61 -0.50
N GLU A 324 -3.66 -20.38 -0.23
CA GLU A 324 -2.78 -19.21 -0.19
C GLU A 324 -3.00 -18.36 1.07
N LEU A 325 -1.88 -17.98 1.71
CA LEU A 325 -1.88 -17.09 2.86
C LEU A 325 -0.86 -15.98 2.68
N TRP A 326 -1.32 -14.74 2.72
CA TRP A 326 -0.46 -13.57 2.58
C TRP A 326 -0.45 -12.73 3.85
N LEU A 327 0.72 -12.61 4.49
CA LEU A 327 0.91 -11.96 5.79
C LEU A 327 1.95 -10.85 5.76
N GLY A 328 2.52 -10.54 4.59
CA GLY A 328 3.59 -9.57 4.44
C GLY A 328 3.35 -8.23 5.11
N SER A 329 4.42 -7.57 5.54
CA SER A 329 4.39 -6.23 6.17
C SER A 329 3.52 -6.13 7.43
N ASN A 330 3.42 -7.22 8.21
CA ASN A 330 2.96 -7.21 9.60
C ASN A 330 4.15 -7.32 10.56
N GLU A 331 3.91 -7.25 11.87
CA GLU A 331 4.95 -7.43 12.88
C GLU A 331 5.10 -8.91 13.24
N PHE A 332 6.12 -9.54 12.67
CA PHE A 332 6.44 -10.93 12.98
C PHE A 332 7.47 -11.04 14.09
N GLY A 333 7.20 -11.89 15.09
CA GLY A 333 8.20 -12.32 16.06
C GLY A 333 8.99 -13.52 15.53
N ASP A 334 10.31 -13.53 15.73
CA ASP A 334 11.22 -14.59 15.24
C ASP A 334 10.74 -16.02 15.56
N THR A 335 10.25 -16.22 16.79
CA THR A 335 9.72 -17.50 17.26
C THR A 335 8.48 -17.93 16.46
N VAL A 336 7.55 -16.99 16.26
CA VAL A 336 6.30 -17.22 15.54
C VAL A 336 6.56 -17.47 14.06
N THR A 337 7.50 -16.76 13.44
CA THR A 337 7.89 -16.98 12.04
C THR A 337 8.46 -18.38 11.82
N VAL A 338 9.30 -18.86 12.74
CA VAL A 338 9.82 -20.24 12.70
C VAL A 338 8.69 -21.26 12.78
N ASP A 339 7.75 -21.08 13.69
CA ASP A 339 6.63 -22.00 13.87
C ASP A 339 5.63 -21.97 12.72
N LEU A 340 5.39 -20.80 12.13
CA LEU A 340 4.58 -20.62 10.94
C LEU A 340 5.17 -21.38 9.75
N VAL A 341 6.47 -21.20 9.46
CA VAL A 341 7.13 -21.92 8.34
C VAL A 341 7.16 -23.43 8.58
N ARG A 342 7.42 -23.88 9.81
CA ARG A 342 7.33 -25.31 10.16
C ARG A 342 5.92 -25.89 9.98
N THR A 343 4.90 -25.09 10.27
CA THR A 343 3.50 -25.48 10.09
C THR A 343 3.17 -25.54 8.59
N PHE A 344 3.52 -24.51 7.83
CA PHE A 344 3.34 -24.47 6.37
C PHE A 344 3.97 -25.66 5.64
N MET A 345 5.18 -26.06 6.04
CA MET A 345 5.87 -27.23 5.47
C MET A 345 5.10 -28.54 5.65
N ARG A 346 4.33 -28.69 6.74
CA ARG A 346 3.55 -29.89 7.07
C ARG A 346 2.11 -29.81 6.61
N HIS A 347 1.62 -28.60 6.32
CA HIS A 347 0.25 -28.37 5.87
C HIS A 347 -0.01 -29.09 4.54
N GLN A 348 -1.18 -29.71 4.39
CA GLN A 348 -1.47 -30.54 3.22
C GLN A 348 -1.86 -29.69 1.99
N THR A 349 -2.75 -28.72 2.17
CA THR A 349 -3.34 -27.94 1.06
C THR A 349 -2.66 -26.60 0.79
N LEU A 350 -2.23 -25.86 1.82
CA LEU A 350 -1.52 -24.58 1.68
C LEU A 350 -0.27 -24.67 0.78
N GLN A 351 -0.31 -24.01 -0.36
CA GLN A 351 0.75 -24.00 -1.37
C GLN A 351 1.58 -22.71 -1.33
N LEU A 352 0.97 -21.57 -1.01
CA LEU A 352 1.65 -20.27 -0.99
C LEU A 352 1.60 -19.65 0.41
N LEU A 353 2.78 -19.29 0.93
CA LEU A 353 2.92 -18.45 2.12
C LEU A 353 3.75 -17.20 1.79
N SER A 354 3.14 -16.02 1.85
CA SER A 354 3.85 -14.76 1.71
C SER A 354 4.14 -14.14 3.07
N LEU A 355 5.43 -14.03 3.40
CA LEU A 355 5.95 -13.26 4.55
C LEU A 355 6.24 -11.80 4.17
N GLY A 356 6.01 -11.43 2.89
CA GLY A 356 6.20 -10.09 2.37
C GLY A 356 7.57 -9.85 1.74
N SER A 357 7.58 -8.95 0.75
CA SER A 357 8.79 -8.60 -0.01
C SER A 357 9.80 -7.77 0.79
N PHE A 358 9.45 -7.25 1.97
CA PHE A 358 10.33 -6.36 2.75
C PHE A 358 10.55 -6.83 4.20
N HIS A 359 10.14 -8.06 4.53
CA HIS A 359 10.28 -8.59 5.88
C HIS A 359 11.61 -9.34 6.05
N PHE A 360 12.36 -8.98 7.10
CA PHE A 360 13.61 -9.62 7.46
C PHE A 360 13.35 -10.92 8.23
N ILE A 361 13.77 -12.05 7.67
CA ILE A 361 13.63 -13.34 8.35
C ILE A 361 14.93 -13.77 9.07
N PRO A 362 14.83 -14.43 10.24
CA PRO A 362 15.98 -15.01 10.92
C PRO A 362 16.72 -16.07 10.10
N GLN A 363 18.01 -16.28 10.40
CA GLN A 363 18.83 -17.30 9.70
C GLN A 363 18.22 -18.71 9.80
N THR A 364 17.57 -19.03 10.92
CA THR A 364 16.85 -20.30 11.12
C THR A 364 15.71 -20.45 10.12
N VAL A 365 14.90 -19.41 9.94
CA VAL A 365 13.78 -19.40 8.98
C VAL A 365 14.31 -19.51 7.56
N ALA A 366 15.36 -18.77 7.21
CA ALA A 366 15.98 -18.85 5.89
C ALA A 366 16.49 -20.27 5.56
N LYS A 367 17.04 -20.99 6.55
CA LYS A 367 17.40 -22.40 6.40
C LYS A 367 16.15 -23.27 6.17
N LEU A 368 15.08 -23.07 6.92
CA LEU A 368 13.82 -23.79 6.75
C LEU A 368 13.19 -23.56 5.37
N CYS A 369 13.18 -22.32 4.87
CA CYS A 369 12.67 -22.01 3.53
C CYS A 369 13.44 -22.75 2.42
N ARG A 370 14.77 -22.85 2.53
CA ARG A 370 15.58 -23.66 1.59
C ARG A 370 15.25 -25.14 1.66
N ILE A 371 15.04 -25.68 2.88
CA ILE A 371 14.62 -27.08 3.06
C ILE A 371 13.23 -27.30 2.47
N CYS A 372 12.30 -26.37 2.67
CA CYS A 372 10.95 -26.42 2.12
C CYS A 372 10.99 -26.49 0.59
N LYS A 373 11.69 -25.56 -0.07
CA LYS A 373 11.84 -25.53 -1.53
C LYS A 373 12.40 -26.84 -2.10
N ARG A 374 13.33 -27.48 -1.38
CA ARG A 374 13.93 -28.76 -1.80
C ARG A 374 12.99 -29.96 -1.58
N ARG A 375 12.27 -30.00 -0.46
CA ARG A 375 11.43 -31.14 -0.07
C ARG A 375 10.02 -31.09 -0.68
N TYR A 376 9.51 -29.90 -0.96
CA TYR A 376 8.16 -29.64 -1.43
C TYR A 376 8.21 -28.61 -2.57
N PRO A 377 8.48 -29.04 -3.82
CA PRO A 377 8.62 -28.12 -4.96
C PRO A 377 7.34 -27.34 -5.29
N THR A 378 6.18 -27.89 -4.94
CA THR A 378 4.86 -27.26 -5.12
C THR A 378 4.59 -26.14 -4.12
N LYS A 379 5.35 -26.06 -3.03
CA LYS A 379 5.17 -25.04 -1.99
C LYS A 379 6.06 -23.82 -2.29
N GLN A 380 5.42 -22.65 -2.36
CA GLN A 380 6.06 -21.37 -2.56
C GLN A 380 6.06 -20.56 -1.27
N ILE A 381 7.23 -20.04 -0.88
CA ILE A 381 7.36 -19.06 0.20
C ILE A 381 7.91 -17.77 -0.38
N ILE A 382 7.17 -16.67 -0.23
CA ILE A 382 7.59 -15.34 -0.69
C ILE A 382 8.20 -14.60 0.50
N TYR A 383 9.48 -14.28 0.38
CA TYR A 383 10.25 -13.41 1.27
C TYR A 383 11.41 -12.82 0.46
N GLN A 384 11.81 -11.57 0.69
CA GLN A 384 13.12 -11.12 0.22
C GLN A 384 14.17 -11.27 1.31
N GLY A 385 15.36 -11.70 0.91
CA GLY A 385 16.53 -11.69 1.77
C GLY A 385 17.71 -11.09 1.03
N VAL A 386 17.97 -9.80 1.24
CA VAL A 386 19.33 -9.22 1.24
C VAL A 386 19.32 -7.98 2.12
N LEU A 387 19.67 -8.16 3.39
CA LEU A 387 20.85 -7.59 4.03
C LEU A 387 21.05 -8.49 5.23
N ARG A 388 22.22 -9.14 5.34
CA ARG A 388 22.65 -9.66 6.63
C ARG A 388 22.46 -8.48 7.59
N ALA A 389 21.79 -8.67 8.72
CA ALA A 389 22.07 -7.82 9.86
C ALA A 389 23.59 -7.85 9.95
N ASN A 390 24.25 -6.78 9.51
CA ASN A 390 25.65 -6.61 9.76
C ASN A 390 25.60 -6.43 11.28
N PRO A 391 25.94 -7.46 12.08
CA PRO A 391 25.92 -7.26 13.53
C PRO A 391 26.73 -5.99 13.76
N PRO A 392 26.24 -5.04 14.58
CA PRO A 392 26.93 -3.78 14.79
C PRO A 392 28.41 -4.11 15.00
N ARG A 393 29.28 -3.61 14.11
CA ARG A 393 30.71 -3.86 14.24
C ARG A 393 31.06 -3.45 15.66
N PRO A 394 31.76 -4.29 16.46
CA PRO A 394 32.11 -3.92 17.81
C PRO A 394 32.81 -2.55 17.75
N VAL A 395 32.17 -1.54 18.34
CA VAL A 395 32.70 -0.18 18.34
C VAL A 395 33.77 -0.14 19.41
N ASP A 396 35.03 -0.06 19.00
CA ASP A 396 36.11 0.19 19.92
C ASP A 396 35.99 1.65 20.43
N VAL A 397 35.41 1.80 21.62
CA VAL A 397 35.11 3.10 22.22
C VAL A 397 36.37 3.95 22.40
N GLN A 398 37.49 3.32 22.78
CA GLN A 398 38.78 4.00 22.94
C GLN A 398 39.27 4.56 21.59
N ASP A 399 39.20 3.76 20.52
CA ASP A 399 39.60 4.19 19.18
C ASP A 399 38.70 5.31 18.65
N MET A 400 37.38 5.19 18.85
CA MET A 400 36.41 6.22 18.46
C MET A 400 36.70 7.57 19.14
N LEU A 401 36.95 7.55 20.45
CA LEU A 401 37.24 8.77 21.23
C LEU A 401 38.58 9.39 20.79
N LEU A 402 39.61 8.58 20.57
CA LEU A 402 40.90 9.04 20.08
C LEU A 402 40.83 9.67 18.67
N GLU A 403 40.06 9.09 17.75
CA GLU A 403 39.81 9.68 16.43
C GLU A 403 39.08 11.02 16.53
N ARG A 404 38.12 11.12 17.46
CA ARG A 404 37.42 12.38 17.71
C ARG A 404 38.37 13.45 18.24
N CYS A 405 39.24 13.11 19.19
CA CYS A 405 40.26 14.02 19.71
C CYS A 405 41.23 14.47 18.61
N ARG A 406 41.69 13.56 17.74
CA ARG A 406 42.57 13.87 16.60
C ARG A 406 41.91 14.86 15.64
N PHE A 407 40.66 14.60 15.27
CA PHE A 407 39.91 15.49 14.40
C PHE A 407 39.79 16.90 14.99
N LEU A 408 39.46 17.01 16.28
CA LEU A 408 39.34 18.30 16.96
C LEU A 408 40.68 19.04 17.06
N ALA A 409 41.78 18.32 17.23
CA ALA A 409 43.12 18.91 17.25
C ALA A 409 43.51 19.58 15.90
N GLN A 410 42.97 19.06 14.79
CA GLN A 410 43.22 19.56 13.42
C GLN A 410 42.15 20.54 12.89
N LYS A 411 40.98 20.61 13.56
CA LYS A 411 39.84 21.46 13.19
C LYS A 411 40.13 22.98 13.11
N PRO A 412 41.03 23.60 13.91
CA PRO A 412 41.26 25.04 13.85
C PRO A 412 41.72 25.53 12.47
N LYS A 413 41.11 26.62 11.97
CA LYS A 413 41.44 27.19 10.64
C LYS A 413 42.86 27.76 10.55
N LYS A 414 43.39 28.32 11.64
CA LYS A 414 44.75 28.92 11.68
C LYS A 414 45.80 27.83 11.95
N ALA A 415 46.78 27.68 11.07
CA ALA A 415 47.83 26.64 11.19
C ALA A 415 48.54 26.64 12.56
N LYS A 416 48.83 27.81 13.14
CA LYS A 416 49.45 27.95 14.47
C LYS A 416 48.64 27.40 15.65
N LEU A 417 47.34 27.17 15.45
CA LEU A 417 46.41 26.64 16.46
C LEU A 417 46.13 25.16 16.26
N LYS A 418 46.50 24.58 15.11
CA LYS A 418 46.41 23.13 14.90
C LYS A 418 47.43 22.44 15.79
N ARG A 419 47.03 21.32 16.37
CA ARG A 419 47.88 20.47 17.20
C ARG A 419 47.89 19.08 16.61
N ASP A 420 49.04 18.45 16.63
CA ASP A 420 49.16 17.04 16.32
C ASP A 420 48.99 16.25 17.61
N LEU A 421 47.91 15.46 17.69
CA LEU A 421 47.66 14.63 18.86
C LEU A 421 48.77 13.58 19.04
N GLY A 422 49.45 13.16 17.97
CA GLY A 422 50.58 12.23 18.03
C GLY A 422 51.74 12.75 18.87
N HIS A 423 52.04 14.05 18.85
CA HIS A 423 53.09 14.62 19.70
C HIS A 423 52.76 14.58 21.20
N LEU A 424 51.47 14.70 21.55
CA LEU A 424 51.03 14.52 22.93
C LEU A 424 51.14 13.05 23.35
N MET A 425 50.79 12.13 22.46
CA MET A 425 50.89 10.70 22.72
C MET A 425 52.35 10.25 22.86
N LEU A 426 53.28 10.83 22.10
CA LEU A 426 54.72 10.61 22.31
C LEU A 426 55.18 11.12 23.69
N GLN A 427 54.71 12.30 24.13
CA GLN A 427 55.01 12.81 25.47
C GLN A 427 54.49 11.89 26.59
N PHE A 428 53.32 11.30 26.41
CA PHE A 428 52.77 10.32 27.36
C PHE A 428 53.49 8.97 27.31
N GLY A 429 53.89 8.51 26.12
CA GLY A 429 54.64 7.27 25.95
C GLY A 429 56.07 7.34 26.49
N ASP A 430 56.70 8.52 26.49
CA ASP A 430 58.06 8.76 26.97
C ASP A 430 58.12 9.12 28.48
N ALA A 431 56.97 9.27 29.16
CA ALA A 431 56.92 9.68 30.56
C ALA A 431 57.30 8.54 31.51
N GLU A 432 58.11 8.83 32.55
CA GLU A 432 58.48 7.84 33.60
C GLU A 432 57.26 7.29 34.34
N ASN A 433 56.21 8.11 34.49
CA ASN A 433 54.91 7.73 35.05
C ASN A 433 53.85 7.69 33.94
N ALA A 434 53.53 6.49 33.45
CA ALA A 434 52.54 6.27 32.40
C ALA A 434 51.07 6.39 32.88
N VAL A 435 50.87 6.55 34.19
CA VAL A 435 49.54 6.65 34.82
C VAL A 435 49.44 8.02 35.52
N LEU A 436 48.41 8.79 35.16
CA LEU A 436 48.20 10.14 35.68
C LEU A 436 46.87 10.24 36.45
N THR A 437 46.79 11.14 37.43
CA THR A 437 45.49 11.56 37.97
C THR A 437 44.69 12.33 36.91
N ARG A 438 43.36 12.37 37.05
CA ARG A 438 42.49 13.14 36.14
C ARG A 438 42.87 14.62 36.07
N GLU A 439 43.34 15.20 37.19
CA GLU A 439 43.79 16.60 37.26
C GLU A 439 45.10 16.82 36.51
N GLU A 440 46.08 15.92 36.67
CA GLU A 440 47.35 15.95 35.94
C GLU A 440 47.13 15.77 34.43
N PHE A 441 46.20 14.89 34.04
CA PHE A 441 45.82 14.69 32.64
C PHE A 441 45.20 15.94 32.02
N ASP A 442 44.26 16.60 32.71
CA ASP A 442 43.68 17.87 32.27
C ASP A 442 44.74 18.98 32.18
N LEU A 443 45.68 19.02 33.14
CA LEU A 443 46.79 19.97 33.10
C LEU A 443 47.73 19.72 31.91
N ALA A 444 48.01 18.46 31.57
CA ALA A 444 48.81 18.09 30.41
C ALA A 444 48.17 18.57 29.10
N LEU A 445 46.86 18.39 28.94
CA LEU A 445 46.11 18.88 27.77
C LEU A 445 46.10 20.41 27.67
N LYS A 446 45.94 21.10 28.81
CA LYS A 446 46.03 22.56 28.90
C LYS A 446 47.43 23.06 28.51
N ARG A 447 48.49 22.41 28.99
CA ARG A 447 49.90 22.72 28.62
C ARG A 447 50.14 22.51 27.12
N PHE A 448 49.60 21.43 26.55
CA PHE A 448 49.65 21.15 25.13
C PHE A 448 48.76 22.09 24.27
N ARG A 449 47.90 22.88 24.93
CA ARG A 449 46.96 23.83 24.33
C ARG A 449 45.94 23.14 23.40
N LEU A 450 45.53 21.91 23.74
CA LEU A 450 44.45 21.20 23.06
C LEU A 450 43.13 21.51 23.76
N LYS A 451 42.15 22.00 23.00
CA LYS A 451 40.82 22.32 23.52
C LYS A 451 39.85 21.19 23.17
N LEU A 452 39.48 20.40 24.16
CA LEU A 452 38.42 19.39 24.09
C LEU A 452 37.25 19.84 24.97
N ASP A 453 36.02 19.47 24.60
CA ASP A 453 34.88 19.68 25.47
C ASP A 453 34.94 18.76 26.70
N ARG A 454 34.26 19.15 27.78
CA ARG A 454 34.37 18.45 29.06
C ARG A 454 33.84 17.02 29.00
N ALA A 455 32.73 16.79 28.29
CA ALA A 455 32.12 15.48 28.16
C ALA A 455 33.02 14.50 27.40
N LEU A 456 33.65 14.94 26.32
CA LEU A 456 34.63 14.14 25.58
C LEU A 456 35.88 13.83 26.42
N LEU A 457 36.34 14.80 27.21
CA LEU A 457 37.48 14.61 28.10
C LEU A 457 37.20 13.57 29.19
N ASP A 458 36.05 13.69 29.87
CA ASP A 458 35.64 12.74 30.90
C ASP A 458 35.45 11.34 30.30
N ALA A 459 34.80 11.21 29.14
CA ALA A 459 34.65 9.94 28.43
C ALA A 459 35.98 9.31 28.00
N LEU A 460 36.96 10.12 27.58
CA LEU A 460 38.30 9.64 27.24
C LEU A 460 39.05 9.13 28.48
N MET A 461 38.94 9.84 29.61
CA MET A 461 39.55 9.39 30.87
C MET A 461 38.90 8.11 31.39
N ASP A 462 37.57 8.00 31.32
CA ASP A 462 36.82 6.80 31.71
C ASP A 462 37.22 5.60 30.83
N ALA A 463 37.40 5.82 29.51
CA ALA A 463 37.77 4.77 28.58
C ALA A 463 39.18 4.19 28.80
N PHE A 464 40.07 4.92 29.48
CA PHE A 464 41.43 4.50 29.84
C PHE A 464 41.64 4.48 31.36
N GLU A 465 40.56 4.29 32.13
CA GLU A 465 40.63 4.28 33.59
C GLU A 465 41.30 3.00 34.12
N VAL A 466 42.19 3.19 35.09
CA VAL A 466 42.78 2.14 35.92
C VAL A 466 42.37 2.34 37.39
N PRO A 467 42.52 1.31 38.26
CA PRO A 467 42.06 1.39 39.64
C PRO A 467 42.52 2.64 40.38
N LYS A 468 41.67 3.16 41.28
CA LYS A 468 41.84 4.44 42.00
C LYS A 468 41.59 5.70 41.16
N ARG A 469 40.76 5.61 40.11
CA ARG A 469 40.37 6.74 39.22
C ARG A 469 41.57 7.43 38.54
N LEU A 470 42.59 6.65 38.20
CA LEU A 470 43.74 7.13 37.45
C LEU A 470 43.55 6.82 35.95
N VAL A 471 44.27 7.52 35.09
CA VAL A 471 44.19 7.40 33.63
C VAL A 471 45.49 6.81 33.10
N ASP A 472 45.41 5.68 32.39
CA ASP A 472 46.56 5.05 31.75
C ASP A 472 46.90 5.73 30.42
N THR A 473 47.75 6.75 30.53
CA THR A 473 48.24 7.51 29.38
C THR A 473 49.23 6.72 28.52
N GLY A 474 49.90 5.71 29.07
CA GLY A 474 50.77 4.81 28.33
C GLY A 474 49.98 3.91 27.38
N ALA A 475 48.93 3.24 27.87
CA ALA A 475 48.03 2.45 27.05
C ALA A 475 47.32 3.31 25.98
N MET A 476 46.93 4.53 26.36
CA MET A 476 46.37 5.53 25.43
C MET A 476 47.34 5.87 24.30
N ALA A 477 48.61 6.15 24.64
CA ALA A 477 49.66 6.46 23.68
C ALA A 477 49.96 5.29 22.74
N VAL A 478 50.13 4.08 23.27
CA VAL A 478 50.38 2.87 22.47
C VAL A 478 49.24 2.63 21.48
N LYS A 479 47.99 2.70 21.94
CA LYS A 479 46.81 2.48 21.10
C LYS A 479 46.71 3.50 19.97
N TYR A 480 46.96 4.78 20.27
CA TYR A 480 46.94 5.83 19.26
C TYR A 480 48.08 5.70 18.24
N LEU A 481 49.32 5.55 18.71
CA LEU A 481 50.53 5.57 17.87
C LEU A 481 50.66 4.31 17.02
N THR A 482 50.11 3.17 17.45
CA THR A 482 50.01 1.95 16.63
C THR A 482 49.19 2.20 15.36
N LYS A 483 48.13 3.00 15.47
CA LYS A 483 47.23 3.31 14.34
C LYS A 483 47.69 4.54 13.55
N HIS A 484 48.24 5.54 14.22
CA HIS A 484 48.71 6.80 13.64
C HIS A 484 50.18 7.09 14.04
N PRO A 485 51.15 6.40 13.42
CA PRO A 485 52.57 6.66 13.66
C PRO A 485 52.90 8.13 13.36
N THR A 486 53.61 8.78 14.27
CA THR A 486 53.97 10.21 14.17
C THR A 486 55.44 10.38 14.55
N GLU A 487 56.17 11.21 13.80
CA GLU A 487 57.58 11.51 14.09
C GLU A 487 57.71 12.64 15.11
N ARG A 488 58.85 12.70 15.83
CA ARG A 488 59.10 13.77 16.80
C ARG A 488 59.33 15.12 16.09
N PRO A 489 58.86 16.25 16.64
CA PRO A 489 59.14 17.56 16.08
C PRO A 489 60.64 17.84 16.02
N ILE A 490 61.15 18.26 14.87
CA ILE A 490 62.55 18.68 14.72
C ILE A 490 62.78 19.97 15.52
N VAL A 491 63.62 19.90 16.55
CA VAL A 491 64.01 21.09 17.33
C VAL A 491 64.97 21.93 16.49
N MET A 492 64.47 22.99 15.85
CA MET A 492 65.35 23.97 15.22
C MET A 492 66.09 24.76 16.31
N PRO A 493 67.43 24.89 16.25
CA PRO A 493 68.20 25.65 17.22
C PRO A 493 67.75 27.11 17.22
N ALA A 494 67.57 27.67 18.42
CA ALA A 494 67.07 29.03 18.59
C ALA A 494 67.96 30.03 17.83
N LYS A 495 67.37 30.77 16.88
CA LYS A 495 68.05 31.90 16.23
C LYS A 495 68.50 32.88 17.32
N ARG A 496 69.82 33.01 17.49
CA ARG A 496 70.42 34.04 18.35
C ARG A 496 69.82 35.40 17.95
N LYS A 497 69.16 36.07 18.89
CA LYS A 497 68.69 37.44 18.71
C LYS A 497 69.91 38.32 18.47
N GLY A 498 70.10 38.80 17.25
CA GLY A 498 71.04 39.89 16.99
C GLY A 498 70.61 41.10 17.81
N LYS A 499 71.49 41.57 18.70
CA LYS A 499 71.36 42.90 19.31
C LYS A 499 71.45 43.94 18.19
N LYS A 500 70.59 44.96 18.26
CA LYS A 500 70.69 46.17 17.43
C LYS A 500 72.04 46.84 17.60
#